data_AF-A0A349PX53-F1
#
_entry.id   AF-A0A349PX53-F1
#
_cell.length_a   1.000
_cell.length_b   1.000
_cell.length_c   1.000
_cell.angle_alpha   90.00
_cell.angle_beta   90.00
_cell.angle_gamma   90.00
#
_symmetry.space_group_name_H-M   'P 1'
#
loop_
_entity.id
_entity.type
_entity.pdbx_description
1 polymer ?
#
loop_
_entity_poly.entity_id
_entity_poly.type
_entity_poly.pdbx_seq_one_letter_code
_entity_poly.pdbx_strand_id
1 'polypeptide(L)'
;ENCWAVNAKASEEDIQATLEFMNWMVTDPEASRMLVDEFAAMPYKQAAESTNGFLADANDYTTNGNYIMPWVTNFQPNVDAYRAALVSAMNQYDADQSDANWELVKTAFVDGWATQYAAANG
;
A
#
# COMPACT_ATOMS: atom_id res chain seq x y z
N GLU A 1 -1.90 4.13 0.82
CA GLU A 1 -3.09 3.42 1.31
C GLU A 1 -4.29 3.89 0.47
N ASN A 2 -4.21 3.66 -0.84
CA ASN A 2 -5.20 4.21 -1.75
C ASN A 2 -6.21 3.11 -2.06
N CYS A 3 -7.48 3.35 -1.75
CA CYS A 3 -8.57 2.47 -2.10
C CYS A 3 -9.67 3.27 -2.79
N TRP A 4 -10.43 2.59 -3.62
CA TRP A 4 -11.68 3.10 -4.15
C TRP A 4 -12.81 2.47 -3.33
N ALA A 5 -13.69 3.31 -2.80
CA ALA A 5 -14.78 2.89 -1.93
C ALA A 5 -16.06 3.62 -2.30
N VAL A 6 -17.19 2.93 -2.12
CA VAL A 6 -18.53 3.53 -2.29
C VAL A 6 -18.96 4.13 -0.96
N ASN A 7 -19.35 5.41 -0.99
CA ASN A 7 -19.87 6.08 0.19
C ASN A 7 -21.30 5.59 0.50
N ALA A 8 -21.44 4.73 1.51
CA ALA A 8 -22.73 4.19 1.94
C ALA A 8 -23.73 5.25 2.46
N LYS A 9 -23.30 6.52 2.62
CA LYS A 9 -24.16 7.64 3.03
C LYS A 9 -24.60 8.54 1.87
N ALA A 10 -24.18 8.25 0.64
CA ALA A 10 -24.64 8.99 -0.55
C ALA A 10 -26.09 8.62 -0.90
N SER A 11 -26.69 9.32 -1.86
CA SER A 11 -28.02 8.95 -2.36
C SER A 11 -27.98 7.58 -3.04
N GLU A 12 -29.12 6.89 -3.10
CA GLU A 12 -29.21 5.59 -3.78
C GLU A 12 -28.83 5.70 -5.27
N GLU A 13 -29.23 6.79 -5.92
CA GLU A 13 -28.86 7.11 -7.30
C GLU A 13 -27.34 7.25 -7.46
N ASP A 14 -26.68 8.01 -6.58
CA ASP A 14 -25.23 8.21 -6.65
C ASP A 14 -24.45 6.92 -6.35
N ILE A 15 -24.94 6.11 -5.41
CA ILE A 15 -24.36 4.79 -5.11
C ILE A 15 -24.44 3.90 -6.35
N GLN A 16 -25.61 3.84 -6.99
CA GLN A 16 -25.80 3.04 -8.19
C GLN A 16 -24.93 3.52 -9.34
N ALA A 17 -24.88 4.83 -9.59
CA ALA A 17 -24.03 5.42 -10.62
C ALA A 17 -22.54 5.13 -10.36
N THR A 18 -22.09 5.17 -9.10
CA THR A 18 -20.71 4.83 -8.73
C THR A 18 -20.39 3.36 -9.00
N LEU A 19 -21.30 2.45 -8.67
CA LEU A 19 -21.13 1.02 -8.93
C LEU A 19 -21.09 0.71 -10.43
N GLU A 20 -21.97 1.35 -11.21
CA GLU A 20 -22.00 1.23 -12.66
C GLU A 20 -20.72 1.75 -13.30
N PHE A 21 -20.24 2.91 -12.84
CA PHE A 21 -18.96 3.45 -13.28
C PHE A 21 -17.81 2.47 -12.96
N MET A 22 -17.73 1.97 -11.73
CA MET A 22 -16.71 1.01 -11.33
C MET A 22 -16.73 -0.28 -12.15
N ASN A 23 -17.91 -0.77 -12.52
CA ASN A 23 -18.06 -1.93 -13.38
C ASN A 23 -17.68 -1.61 -14.84
N TRP A 24 -18.05 -0.44 -15.35
CA TRP A 24 -17.71 0.00 -16.71
C TRP A 24 -16.19 0.08 -16.92
N MET A 25 -15.44 0.57 -15.94
CA MET A 25 -13.96 0.65 -16.01
C MET A 25 -13.26 -0.70 -16.25
N VAL A 26 -13.92 -1.82 -15.97
CA VAL A 26 -13.34 -3.16 -16.09
C VAL A 26 -14.04 -4.06 -17.09
N THR A 27 -15.24 -3.69 -17.53
CA THR A 27 -16.00 -4.46 -18.53
C THR A 27 -15.93 -3.86 -19.93
N ASP A 28 -15.64 -2.56 -20.04
CA ASP A 28 -15.39 -1.89 -21.33
C ASP A 28 -13.87 -1.85 -21.61
N PRO A 29 -13.39 -2.50 -22.70
CA PRO A 29 -11.96 -2.56 -22.99
C PRO A 29 -11.31 -1.20 -23.28
N GLU A 30 -12.02 -0.28 -23.93
CA GLU A 30 -11.50 1.04 -24.26
C GLU A 30 -11.40 1.89 -23.00
N ALA A 31 -12.43 1.85 -22.15
CA ALA A 31 -12.42 2.51 -20.85
C ALA A 31 -11.29 1.97 -19.96
N SER A 32 -11.17 0.65 -19.88
CA SER A 32 -10.13 -0.01 -19.09
C SER A 32 -8.74 0.38 -19.57
N ARG A 33 -8.53 0.44 -20.89
CA ARG A 33 -7.26 0.87 -21.47
C ARG A 33 -6.95 2.33 -21.18
N MET A 34 -7.90 3.22 -21.43
CA MET A 34 -7.77 4.64 -21.15
C MET A 34 -7.35 4.91 -19.70
N LEU A 35 -7.99 4.25 -18.74
CA LEU A 35 -7.71 4.47 -17.32
C LEU A 35 -6.37 3.87 -16.88
N VAL A 36 -5.99 2.71 -17.42
CA VAL A 36 -4.68 2.11 -17.11
C VAL A 36 -3.54 2.93 -17.72
N ASP A 37 -3.73 3.52 -18.91
CA ASP A 37 -2.73 4.39 -19.50
C ASP A 37 -2.55 5.70 -18.70
N GLU A 38 -3.61 6.21 -18.08
CA GLU A 38 -3.55 7.40 -17.21
C GLU A 38 -2.95 7.10 -15.82
N PHE A 39 -3.41 6.03 -15.17
CA PHE A 39 -3.03 5.71 -13.79
C PHE A 39 -1.88 4.72 -13.66
N ALA A 40 -1.35 4.23 -14.77
CA ALA A 40 -0.43 3.09 -14.90
C ALA A 40 -0.98 1.73 -14.45
N ALA A 41 -1.88 1.66 -13.46
CA ALA A 41 -2.53 0.44 -13.03
C ALA A 41 -3.89 0.71 -12.37
N MET A 42 -4.82 -0.22 -12.54
CA MET A 42 -6.14 -0.18 -11.90
C MET A 42 -6.29 -1.34 -10.90
N PRO A 43 -6.97 -1.15 -9.75
CA PRO A 43 -7.04 -2.13 -8.67
C PRO A 43 -8.06 -3.26 -8.93
N TYR A 44 -8.12 -3.78 -10.16
CA TYR A 44 -9.08 -4.80 -10.57
C TYR A 44 -8.40 -5.93 -11.33
N LYS A 45 -8.86 -7.17 -11.09
CA LYS A 45 -8.31 -8.37 -11.75
C LYS A 45 -8.52 -8.42 -13.26
N GLN A 46 -9.54 -7.73 -13.77
CA GLN A 46 -9.94 -7.72 -15.18
C GLN A 46 -9.57 -6.40 -15.87
N ALA A 47 -8.83 -5.51 -15.21
CA ALA A 47 -8.32 -4.32 -15.86
C ALA A 47 -7.31 -4.71 -16.95
N ALA A 48 -7.25 -3.92 -18.01
CA ALA A 48 -6.26 -4.13 -19.06
C ALA A 48 -4.83 -3.99 -18.50
N GLU A 49 -3.86 -4.70 -19.08
CA GLU A 49 -2.49 -4.76 -18.53
C GLU A 49 -1.73 -3.43 -18.66
N SER A 50 -0.88 -3.11 -17.69
CA SER A 50 -0.06 -1.89 -17.78
C SER A 50 0.94 -1.97 -18.94
N THR A 51 1.17 -0.85 -19.62
CA THR A 51 2.29 -0.68 -20.58
C THR A 51 3.57 -0.21 -19.90
N ASN A 52 3.54 0.03 -18.58
CA ASN A 52 4.71 0.45 -17.81
C ASN A 52 5.67 -0.73 -17.58
N GLY A 53 6.87 -0.66 -18.16
CA GLY A 53 7.89 -1.70 -18.07
C GLY A 53 8.28 -2.09 -16.64
N PHE A 54 8.28 -1.15 -15.68
CA PHE A 54 8.59 -1.47 -14.28
C PHE A 54 7.51 -2.35 -13.62
N LEU A 55 6.26 -2.20 -14.03
CA LEU A 55 5.17 -3.04 -13.54
C LEU A 55 5.20 -4.43 -14.19
N ALA A 56 5.65 -4.51 -15.45
CA ALA A 56 5.93 -5.79 -16.10
C ALA A 56 7.05 -6.56 -15.36
N ASP A 57 8.17 -5.91 -15.07
CA ASP A 57 9.28 -6.52 -14.30
C ASP A 57 8.82 -6.98 -12.89
N ALA A 58 7.96 -6.20 -12.22
CA ALA A 58 7.39 -6.57 -10.93
C ALA A 58 6.48 -7.82 -11.01
N ASN A 59 5.68 -7.92 -12.09
CA ASN A 59 4.86 -9.11 -12.36
C ASN A 59 5.73 -10.33 -12.67
N ASP A 60 6.84 -10.15 -13.39
CA ASP A 60 7.78 -11.22 -13.69
C ASP A 60 8.45 -11.76 -12.42
N TYR A 61 8.90 -10.88 -11.51
CA TYR A 61 9.41 -11.32 -10.21
C TYR A 61 8.37 -12.12 -9.42
N THR A 62 7.12 -11.69 -9.45
CA THR A 62 6.01 -12.39 -8.78
C THR A 62 5.78 -13.77 -9.39
N THR A 63 5.70 -13.86 -10.72
CA THR A 63 5.52 -15.12 -11.46
C THR A 63 6.67 -16.10 -11.24
N ASN A 64 7.90 -15.59 -11.11
CA ASN A 64 9.09 -16.37 -10.79
C ASN A 64 9.15 -16.86 -9.34
N GLY A 65 8.15 -16.54 -8.51
CA GLY A 65 8.03 -17.01 -7.14
C GLY A 65 8.85 -16.20 -6.12
N ASN A 66 9.29 -14.99 -6.49
CA ASN A 66 9.97 -14.12 -5.53
C ASN A 66 9.01 -13.69 -4.41
N TYR A 67 9.57 -13.44 -3.23
CA TYR A 67 8.78 -12.98 -2.09
C TYR A 67 8.24 -11.57 -2.35
N ILE A 68 6.91 -11.44 -2.35
CA ILE A 68 6.23 -10.15 -2.36
C ILE A 68 6.17 -9.65 -0.93
N MET A 69 6.96 -8.62 -0.61
CA MET A 69 6.85 -7.88 0.64
C MET A 69 5.50 -7.13 0.66
N PRO A 70 4.51 -7.53 1.46
CA PRO A 70 3.23 -6.83 1.47
C PRO A 70 3.37 -5.49 2.18
N TRP A 71 2.69 -4.46 1.67
CA TRP A 71 2.61 -3.16 2.33
C TRP A 71 1.62 -3.25 3.51
N VAL A 72 2.12 -3.56 4.71
CA VAL A 72 1.30 -3.84 5.92
C VAL A 72 1.31 -2.71 6.96
N THR A 73 1.67 -1.48 6.56
CA THR A 73 1.79 -0.35 7.51
C THR A 73 0.50 -0.05 8.27
N ASN A 74 -0.66 -0.23 7.63
CA ASN A 74 -1.98 -0.07 8.25
C ASN A 74 -2.24 -1.00 9.45
N PHE A 75 -1.50 -2.09 9.57
CA PHE A 75 -1.62 -3.03 10.69
C PHE A 75 -0.65 -2.73 11.83
N GLN A 76 0.18 -1.70 11.68
CA GLN A 76 1.09 -1.25 12.73
C GLN A 76 0.32 -0.50 13.81
N PRO A 77 0.64 -0.73 15.09
CA PRO A 77 -0.02 -0.02 16.18
C PRO A 77 0.38 1.44 16.18
N ASN A 78 -0.61 2.35 16.33
CA ASN A 78 -0.39 3.80 16.29
C ASN A 78 0.59 4.20 15.16
N VAL A 79 0.20 3.85 13.92
CA VAL A 79 1.06 3.77 12.73
C VAL A 79 2.02 4.96 12.59
N ASP A 80 1.54 6.19 12.81
CA ASP A 80 2.35 7.39 12.67
C ASP A 80 3.48 7.46 13.70
N ALA A 81 3.17 7.18 14.97
CA ALA A 81 4.16 7.24 16.06
C ALA A 81 5.18 6.10 15.96
N TYR A 82 4.71 4.88 15.69
CA TYR A 82 5.59 3.72 15.50
C TYR A 82 6.54 3.95 14.32
N ARG A 83 6.00 4.37 13.17
CA ARG A 83 6.77 4.60 11.96
C ARG A 83 7.76 5.76 12.10
N ALA A 84 7.38 6.86 12.73
CA ALA A 84 8.27 8.00 12.92
C ALA A 84 9.54 7.61 13.69
N ALA A 85 9.39 6.83 14.77
CA ALA A 85 10.52 6.35 15.57
C ALA A 85 11.41 5.38 14.76
N LEU A 86 10.81 4.41 14.06
CA LEU A 86 11.55 3.46 13.23
C LEU A 86 12.31 4.14 12.09
N VAL A 87 11.69 5.08 11.38
CA VAL A 87 12.32 5.86 10.30
C VAL A 87 13.47 6.70 10.84
N SER A 88 13.33 7.33 12.00
CA SER A 88 14.41 8.09 12.62
C SER A 88 15.62 7.20 12.93
N ALA A 89 15.40 6.00 13.48
CA ALA A 89 16.47 5.05 13.78
C ALA A 89 17.16 4.52 12.51
N MET A 90 16.37 4.21 11.47
CA MET A 90 16.92 3.80 10.16
C MET A 90 17.77 4.90 9.53
N ASN A 91 17.29 6.16 9.52
CA ASN A 91 18.06 7.27 8.98
C ASN A 91 19.41 7.46 9.71
N GLN A 92 19.43 7.24 11.03
CA GLN A 92 20.66 7.30 11.81
C GLN A 92 21.62 6.16 11.44
N TYR A 93 21.11 4.94 11.26
CA TYR A 93 21.92 3.80 10.81
C TYR A 93 22.45 3.98 9.38
N ASP A 94 21.62 4.48 8.46
CA ASP A 94 22.03 4.72 7.07
C ASP A 94 23.11 5.80 6.97
N ALA A 95 23.08 6.80 7.85
CA ALA A 95 24.11 7.84 7.93
C ALA A 95 25.43 7.35 8.53
N ASP A 96 25.38 6.36 9.44
CA ASP A 96 26.55 5.79 10.11
C ASP A 96 26.27 4.32 10.50
N GLN A 97 26.69 3.39 9.63
CA GLN A 97 26.42 1.97 9.82
C GLN A 97 27.33 1.39 10.91
N SER A 98 26.76 1.21 12.10
CA SER A 98 27.43 0.61 13.25
C SER A 98 26.49 -0.33 14.01
N ASP A 99 27.06 -1.29 14.76
CA ASP A 99 26.29 -2.17 15.63
C ASP A 99 25.44 -1.36 16.62
N ALA A 100 25.99 -0.27 17.15
CA ALA A 100 25.29 0.62 18.07
C ALA A 100 24.04 1.27 17.43
N ASN A 101 24.15 1.77 16.19
CA ASN A 101 23.00 2.35 15.49
C ASN A 101 22.01 1.27 15.05
N TRP A 102 22.47 0.05 14.74
CA TRP A 102 21.59 -1.08 14.46
C TRP A 102 20.77 -1.52 15.67
N GLU A 103 21.36 -1.51 16.88
CA GLU A 103 20.61 -1.77 18.11
C GLU A 103 19.45 -0.78 18.26
N LEU A 104 19.63 0.51 17.90
CA LEU A 104 18.55 1.49 17.93
C LEU A 104 17.41 1.14 16.97
N VAL A 105 17.72 0.63 15.76
CA VAL A 105 16.71 0.15 14.82
C VAL A 105 15.93 -1.02 15.42
N LYS A 106 16.63 -2.01 16.01
CA LYS A 106 15.98 -3.17 16.66
C LYS A 106 15.09 -2.74 17.83
N THR A 107 15.55 -1.85 18.69
CA THR A 107 14.76 -1.29 19.79
C THR A 107 13.52 -0.55 19.27
N ALA A 108 13.68 0.32 18.28
CA ALA A 108 12.55 1.03 17.68
C ALA A 108 11.54 0.05 17.05
N PHE A 109 12.01 -1.03 16.43
CA PHE A 109 11.16 -2.03 15.81
C PHE A 109 10.40 -2.90 16.84
N VAL A 110 11.09 -3.46 17.82
CA VAL A 110 10.51 -4.43 18.79
C VAL A 110 9.81 -3.72 19.94
N ASP A 111 10.54 -2.87 20.67
CA ASP A 111 10.01 -2.22 21.88
C ASP A 111 9.04 -1.10 21.50
N GLY A 112 9.31 -0.41 20.38
CA GLY A 112 8.38 0.56 19.82
C GLY A 112 7.03 -0.06 19.47
N TRP A 113 7.01 -1.28 18.94
CA TRP A 113 5.76 -1.98 18.62
C TRP A 113 4.98 -2.26 19.91
N ALA A 114 5.63 -2.86 20.91
CA ALA A 114 5.00 -3.17 22.18
C ALA A 114 4.42 -1.90 22.86
N THR A 115 5.19 -0.81 22.85
CA THR A 115 4.78 0.49 23.40
C THR A 115 3.54 1.03 22.70
N GLN A 116 3.57 1.10 21.37
CA GLN A 116 2.45 1.65 20.61
C GLN A 116 1.21 0.73 20.64
N TYR A 117 1.41 -0.58 20.68
CA TYR A 117 0.30 -1.53 20.78
C TYR A 117 -0.44 -1.37 22.11
N ALA A 118 0.31 -1.25 23.21
CA ALA A 118 -0.26 -0.96 24.53
C ALA A 118 -0.98 0.39 24.54
N ALA A 119 -0.44 1.43 23.92
CA ALA A 119 -1.10 2.75 23.85
C ALA A 119 -2.41 2.73 23.05
N ALA A 120 -2.52 1.88 22.03
CA ALA A 120 -3.72 1.78 21.19
C ALA A 120 -4.80 0.82 21.73
N ASN A 121 -4.44 -0.11 22.61
CA ASN A 121 -5.32 -1.22 23.03
C ASN A 121 -5.37 -1.49 24.54
N GLY A 122 -4.57 -0.80 25.36
CA GLY A 122 -4.54 -0.91 26.83
C GLY A 122 -5.41 0.15 27.50
#